data_AF-A0A662IUI4-F1
#
_entry.id   AF-A0A662IUI4-F1
#
_cell.length_a   1.000
_cell.length_b   1.000
_cell.length_c   1.000
_cell.angle_alpha   90.00
_cell.angle_beta   90.00
_cell.angle_gamma   90.00
#
_symmetry.space_group_name_H-M   'P 1'
#
loop_
_entity.id
_entity.type
_entity.pdbx_description
1 polymer ?
#
loop_
_entity_poly.entity_id
_entity_poly.type
_entity_poly.pdbx_seq_one_letter_code
_entity_poly.pdbx_strand_id
1 'polypeptide(L)'
;MKRVIFFSLLCCILLAFLVQAGSCTTATINVVKNPSFEEGLNDWEYYLECSVVEDANAPDGNKVLKITLHPDYREKVYLCGDLLSHAFSSEEWQEEQIDISDYRGRLCYLQFKTLANVWIKQKIYIPNDADYLIFYHRRSGTNYFYLDYVRVLTTRDYEEIQDPSFEYEIGNNPDVCWSEYEEVDASSYSTTVTTSTEYAKYGSKSLKLSASISDGNYVLIGVRQKIELTDEDYLKFWLYIPSDAVNEAYIGVAIDNVTVWARSVKTQTWEEFAVNVRGYTGVHDVMFFAYAKNASSSSVEGYIDFVHFGEVNPVTIEGYVYDALTGLPVEGCNITATQSGGSYEATSGSDGYYN
;
A
#
# COMPACT_ATOMS: atom_id res chain seq x y z
N MET A 1 3.97 14.65 57.82
CA MET A 1 5.04 14.49 56.80
C MET A 1 4.70 13.27 55.95
N LYS A 2 4.97 13.34 54.63
CA LYS A 2 4.65 12.39 53.55
C LYS A 2 3.29 12.57 52.84
N ARG A 3 3.25 13.59 51.99
CA ARG A 3 2.36 13.71 50.82
C ARG A 3 3.14 14.38 49.67
N VAL A 4 4.15 13.71 49.12
CA VAL A 4 4.81 14.15 47.87
C VAL A 4 5.49 12.95 47.18
N ILE A 5 4.77 11.86 46.85
CA ILE A 5 5.28 10.83 45.91
C ILE A 5 4.11 10.16 45.16
N PHE A 6 3.17 10.92 44.62
CA PHE A 6 2.13 10.35 43.74
C PHE A 6 2.00 11.06 42.39
N PHE A 7 2.57 12.26 42.22
CA PHE A 7 2.50 12.99 40.94
C PHE A 7 3.62 12.61 39.97
N SER A 8 4.80 12.20 40.45
CA SER A 8 5.90 11.79 39.56
C SER A 8 5.67 10.42 38.93
N LEU A 9 5.05 9.47 39.65
CA LEU A 9 4.76 8.14 39.13
C LEU A 9 3.60 8.16 38.11
N LEU A 10 2.59 9.02 38.34
CA LEU A 10 1.47 9.20 37.40
C LEU A 10 1.93 9.87 36.09
N CYS A 11 2.90 10.78 36.14
CA CYS A 11 3.54 11.36 34.94
C CYS A 11 4.39 10.33 34.18
N CYS A 12 5.11 9.42 34.87
CA CYS A 12 5.86 8.37 34.20
C CYS A 12 4.94 7.31 33.56
N ILE A 13 3.79 7.01 34.16
CA ILE A 13 2.79 6.10 33.56
C ILE A 13 2.11 6.76 32.35
N LEU A 14 1.77 8.04 32.42
CA LEU A 14 1.24 8.78 31.26
C LEU A 14 2.26 8.98 30.13
N LEU A 15 3.56 9.13 30.44
CA LEU A 15 4.61 9.13 29.42
C LEU A 15 4.84 7.74 28.79
N ALA A 16 4.72 6.65 29.57
CA ALA A 16 4.80 5.30 29.03
C ALA A 16 3.63 5.00 28.06
N PHE A 17 2.42 5.48 28.36
CA PHE A 17 1.27 5.39 27.44
C PHE A 17 1.39 6.31 26.21
N LEU A 18 2.16 7.40 26.26
CA LEU A 18 2.41 8.27 25.11
C LEU A 18 3.53 7.76 24.19
N VAL A 19 4.48 6.98 24.71
CA VAL A 19 5.56 6.38 23.90
C VAL A 19 5.13 5.01 23.32
N GLN A 20 4.17 4.33 23.94
CA GLN A 20 3.65 3.03 23.50
C GLN A 20 2.46 3.12 22.53
N ALA A 21 2.19 4.31 21.97
CA ALA A 21 1.25 4.49 20.86
C ALA A 21 1.96 4.48 19.48
N GLY A 22 3.26 4.13 19.43
CA GLY A 22 4.04 4.02 18.19
C GLY A 22 3.85 2.71 17.42
N SER A 23 2.94 1.83 17.85
CA SER A 23 2.54 0.64 17.10
C SER A 23 1.02 0.54 17.12
N CYS A 24 0.38 1.52 16.48
CA CYS A 24 -0.90 1.25 15.87
C CYS A 24 -0.59 0.85 14.44
N THR A 25 -0.80 -0.42 14.11
CA THR A 25 -1.27 -0.83 12.78
C THR A 25 -2.55 -0.03 12.50
N THR A 26 -2.37 1.22 12.07
CA THR A 26 -3.47 2.05 11.62
C THR A 26 -3.53 1.76 10.15
N ALA A 27 -4.36 0.77 9.80
CA ALA A 27 -4.70 0.47 8.43
C ALA A 27 -4.82 1.78 7.63
N THR A 28 -4.21 1.82 6.45
CA THR A 28 -4.30 2.89 5.45
C THR A 28 -5.77 3.13 5.12
N ILE A 29 -6.46 3.91 5.96
CA ILE A 29 -7.84 4.29 5.72
C ILE A 29 -7.74 5.35 4.63
N ASN A 30 -7.96 4.95 3.37
CA ASN A 30 -8.40 5.91 2.37
C ASN A 30 -9.53 6.71 3.02
N VAL A 31 -9.29 7.99 3.25
CA VAL A 31 -10.28 8.86 3.90
C VAL A 31 -11.54 8.99 3.06
N VAL A 32 -11.43 8.68 1.76
CA VAL A 32 -12.54 8.43 0.86
C VAL A 32 -13.00 6.99 1.00
N LYS A 33 -14.21 6.80 1.54
CA LYS A 33 -14.82 5.49 1.67
C LYS A 33 -15.47 5.06 0.36
N ASN A 34 -15.40 3.78 0.06
CA ASN A 34 -15.92 3.20 -1.18
C ASN A 34 -15.42 3.99 -2.42
N PRO A 35 -14.09 4.12 -2.58
CA PRO A 35 -13.47 5.02 -3.57
C PRO A 35 -13.66 4.56 -5.02
N SER A 36 -13.84 3.25 -5.24
CA SER A 36 -14.07 2.61 -6.54
C SER A 36 -15.50 2.13 -6.75
N PHE A 37 -16.43 2.50 -5.85
CA PHE A 37 -17.86 2.23 -6.02
C PHE A 37 -18.23 0.73 -6.12
N GLU A 38 -17.33 -0.17 -5.75
CA GLU A 38 -17.54 -1.62 -5.77
C GLU A 38 -18.73 -2.05 -4.88
N GLU A 39 -19.01 -1.27 -3.83
CA GLU A 39 -20.16 -1.45 -2.95
C GLU A 39 -21.37 -0.56 -3.34
N GLY A 40 -21.41 -0.07 -4.58
CA GLY A 40 -22.46 0.84 -5.04
C GLY A 40 -22.23 2.27 -4.54
N LEU A 41 -23.28 2.92 -4.04
CA LEU A 41 -23.22 4.30 -3.52
C LEU A 41 -23.10 4.36 -1.99
N ASN A 42 -22.69 3.26 -1.34
CA ASN A 42 -22.46 3.24 0.10
C ASN A 42 -21.46 4.33 0.51
N ASP A 43 -21.72 4.98 1.65
CA ASP A 43 -20.95 6.12 2.18
C ASP A 43 -20.95 7.41 1.34
N TRP A 44 -21.67 7.45 0.21
CA TRP A 44 -21.81 8.65 -0.60
C TRP A 44 -23.21 9.26 -0.46
N GLU A 45 -23.28 10.54 -0.16
CA GLU A 45 -24.51 11.33 -0.27
C GLU A 45 -24.70 11.74 -1.73
N TYR A 46 -25.86 11.51 -2.32
CA TYR A 46 -26.12 11.90 -3.71
C TYR A 46 -27.52 12.50 -3.87
N TYR A 47 -27.68 13.28 -4.93
CA TYR A 47 -28.95 13.87 -5.29
C TYR A 47 -29.15 13.80 -6.80
N LEU A 48 -30.18 13.03 -7.18
CA LEU A 48 -30.63 12.74 -8.55
C LEU A 48 -29.57 12.11 -9.46
N GLU A 49 -30.02 11.23 -10.37
CA GLU A 49 -29.29 10.79 -11.58
C GLU A 49 -27.82 10.36 -11.39
N CYS A 50 -27.52 9.75 -10.25
CA CYS A 50 -26.26 9.06 -9.96
C CYS A 50 -26.54 7.56 -9.86
N SER A 51 -25.73 6.74 -10.52
CA SER A 51 -25.85 5.28 -10.50
C SER A 51 -24.48 4.65 -10.61
N VAL A 52 -24.30 3.44 -10.10
CA VAL A 52 -23.10 2.63 -10.35
C VAL A 52 -23.39 1.66 -11.49
N VAL A 53 -22.45 1.52 -12.42
CA VAL A 53 -22.54 0.62 -13.57
C VAL A 53 -21.27 -0.22 -13.68
N GLU A 54 -21.37 -1.39 -14.32
CA GLU A 54 -20.19 -2.21 -14.62
C GLU A 54 -19.44 -1.65 -15.84
N ASP A 55 -18.11 -1.58 -15.74
CA ASP A 55 -17.19 -1.27 -16.84
C ASP A 55 -15.96 -2.18 -16.70
N ALA A 56 -15.74 -3.05 -17.69
CA ALA A 56 -14.60 -3.96 -17.68
C ALA A 56 -13.24 -3.25 -17.84
N ASN A 57 -13.24 -1.98 -18.23
CA ASN A 57 -12.05 -1.15 -18.32
C ASN A 57 -12.02 -0.09 -17.21
N ALA A 58 -12.69 -0.35 -16.08
CA ALA A 58 -12.61 0.50 -14.90
C ALA A 58 -11.15 0.60 -14.40
N PRO A 59 -10.69 1.80 -14.02
CA PRO A 59 -9.39 2.01 -13.39
C PRO A 59 -9.16 1.16 -12.14
N ASP A 60 -10.20 0.90 -11.34
CA ASP A 60 -10.14 0.01 -10.19
C ASP A 60 -11.39 -0.88 -10.11
N GLY A 61 -11.18 -2.20 -10.02
CA GLY A 61 -12.28 -3.15 -9.98
C GLY A 61 -13.04 -3.29 -11.32
N ASN A 62 -14.37 -3.36 -11.24
CA ASN A 62 -15.24 -3.48 -12.41
C ASN A 62 -16.50 -2.61 -12.36
N LYS A 63 -16.64 -1.76 -11.34
CA LYS A 63 -17.75 -0.83 -11.20
C LYS A 63 -17.27 0.60 -11.20
N VAL A 64 -18.09 1.47 -11.77
CA VAL A 64 -17.79 2.90 -11.84
C VAL A 64 -19.02 3.72 -11.53
N LEU A 65 -18.81 4.89 -10.94
CA LEU A 65 -19.87 5.87 -10.78
C LEU A 65 -20.22 6.49 -12.14
N LYS A 66 -21.51 6.56 -12.44
CA LYS A 66 -22.08 7.24 -13.59
C LYS A 66 -23.00 8.36 -13.12
N ILE A 67 -22.69 9.59 -13.52
CA ILE A 67 -23.45 10.80 -13.24
C ILE A 67 -24.00 11.36 -14.56
N THR A 68 -25.29 11.69 -14.63
CA THR A 68 -25.84 12.35 -15.83
C THR A 68 -25.26 13.75 -16.01
N LEU A 69 -24.97 14.09 -17.27
CA LEU A 69 -24.57 15.40 -17.74
C LEU A 69 -25.73 16.14 -18.40
N HIS A 70 -25.71 17.46 -18.23
CA HIS A 70 -26.55 18.36 -19.01
C HIS A 70 -25.69 19.13 -20.02
N PRO A 71 -26.14 19.32 -21.27
CA PRO A 71 -25.34 19.99 -22.30
C PRO A 71 -24.82 21.37 -21.90
N ASP A 72 -25.60 22.11 -21.12
CA ASP A 72 -25.29 23.48 -20.69
C ASP A 72 -24.46 23.59 -19.41
N TYR A 73 -24.17 22.47 -18.74
CA TYR A 73 -23.43 22.49 -17.49
C TYR A 73 -22.14 21.66 -17.58
N ARG A 74 -21.11 22.19 -16.95
CA ARG A 74 -19.81 21.53 -16.82
C ARG A 74 -19.73 20.82 -15.49
N GLU A 75 -19.03 19.70 -15.53
CA GLU A 75 -18.52 18.95 -14.41
C GLU A 75 -17.65 19.84 -13.54
N LYS A 76 -17.82 19.72 -12.22
CA LYS A 76 -17.09 20.50 -11.23
C LYS A 76 -16.77 19.62 -10.03
N VAL A 77 -15.57 19.80 -9.51
CA VAL A 77 -15.09 19.17 -8.28
C VAL A 77 -14.93 20.24 -7.23
N TYR A 78 -15.49 20.00 -6.05
CA TYR A 78 -15.43 20.90 -4.92
C TYR A 78 -14.84 20.22 -3.70
N LEU A 79 -14.09 20.97 -2.91
CA LEU A 79 -13.64 20.56 -1.59
C LEU A 79 -13.86 21.68 -0.59
N CYS A 80 -14.48 21.36 0.55
CA CYS A 80 -14.87 22.35 1.57
C CYS A 80 -15.79 23.48 1.05
N GLY A 81 -16.42 23.29 -0.13
CA GLY A 81 -17.25 24.29 -0.80
C GLY A 81 -16.51 25.13 -1.85
N ASP A 82 -15.18 25.06 -1.90
CA ASP A 82 -14.36 25.73 -2.90
C ASP A 82 -14.31 24.91 -4.18
N LEU A 83 -14.33 25.59 -5.33
CA LEU A 83 -14.19 24.94 -6.64
C LEU A 83 -12.72 24.61 -6.89
N LEU A 84 -12.43 23.31 -7.04
CA LEU A 84 -11.08 22.81 -7.29
C LEU A 84 -10.76 22.70 -8.79
N SER A 85 -11.58 21.97 -9.54
CA SER A 85 -11.39 21.71 -10.97
C SER A 85 -12.74 21.64 -11.70
N HIS A 86 -12.72 21.86 -13.02
CA HIS A 86 -13.92 21.82 -13.85
C HIS A 86 -13.64 21.53 -15.33
N ALA A 87 -14.68 21.12 -16.06
CA ALA A 87 -14.71 20.93 -17.51
C ALA A 87 -13.80 19.81 -18.05
N PHE A 88 -14.05 18.58 -17.60
CA PHE A 88 -13.42 17.37 -18.12
C PHE A 88 -13.96 16.98 -19.51
N SER A 89 -13.07 16.61 -20.43
CA SER A 89 -13.45 16.38 -21.84
C SER A 89 -13.03 15.04 -22.44
N SER A 90 -12.29 14.20 -21.71
CA SER A 90 -11.75 12.96 -22.27
C SER A 90 -12.80 11.87 -22.43
N GLU A 91 -12.83 11.21 -23.58
CA GLU A 91 -13.61 9.98 -23.81
C GLU A 91 -12.86 8.71 -23.39
N GLU A 92 -11.57 8.81 -23.07
CA GLU A 92 -10.78 7.76 -22.43
C GLU A 92 -10.63 8.05 -20.93
N TRP A 93 -10.36 7.03 -20.13
CA TRP A 93 -10.04 7.23 -18.72
C TRP A 93 -8.79 8.09 -18.58
N GLN A 94 -8.89 9.13 -17.77
CA GLN A 94 -7.79 10.02 -17.42
C GLN A 94 -7.76 10.18 -15.92
N GLU A 95 -6.57 10.19 -15.36
CA GLU A 95 -6.35 10.58 -13.98
C GLU A 95 -6.30 12.11 -13.88
N GLU A 96 -7.05 12.67 -12.92
CA GLU A 96 -6.91 14.06 -12.51
C GLU A 96 -6.23 14.09 -11.14
N GLN A 97 -5.19 14.91 -11.03
CA GLN A 97 -4.47 15.16 -9.78
C GLN A 97 -4.59 16.65 -9.41
N ILE A 98 -5.08 16.92 -8.21
CA ILE A 98 -5.32 18.28 -7.72
C ILE A 98 -4.61 18.47 -6.37
N ASP A 99 -3.79 19.52 -6.25
CA ASP A 99 -3.19 19.93 -4.97
C ASP A 99 -4.29 20.37 -3.99
N ILE A 100 -4.33 19.74 -2.82
CA ILE A 100 -5.28 20.03 -1.74
C ILE A 100 -4.59 20.37 -0.41
N SER A 101 -3.30 20.71 -0.45
CA SER A 101 -2.50 21.00 0.74
C SER A 101 -3.08 22.13 1.62
N ASP A 102 -3.76 23.11 1.03
CA ASP A 102 -4.43 24.19 1.76
C ASP A 102 -5.62 23.73 2.65
N TYR A 103 -6.11 22.50 2.42
CA TYR A 103 -7.26 21.92 3.11
C TYR A 103 -6.89 20.97 4.25
N ARG A 104 -5.59 20.74 4.49
CA ARG A 104 -5.05 19.91 5.58
C ARG A 104 -5.69 20.20 6.94
N GLY A 105 -6.00 19.13 7.68
CA GLY A 105 -6.56 19.18 9.02
C GLY A 105 -8.05 19.57 9.11
N ARG A 106 -8.76 19.62 7.98
CA ARG A 106 -10.17 20.06 7.91
C ARG A 106 -11.10 18.89 7.65
N LEU A 107 -12.27 18.92 8.28
CA LEU A 107 -13.39 18.04 7.94
C LEU A 107 -14.25 18.72 6.87
N CYS A 108 -14.27 18.15 5.66
CA CYS A 108 -14.83 18.78 4.48
C CYS A 108 -15.78 17.87 3.71
N TYR A 109 -16.58 18.47 2.84
CA TYR A 109 -17.27 17.73 1.79
C TYR A 109 -16.43 17.75 0.52
N LEU A 110 -16.04 16.57 0.05
CA LEU A 110 -15.61 16.35 -1.32
C LEU A 110 -16.85 16.13 -2.16
N GLN A 111 -17.02 16.89 -3.23
CA GLN A 111 -18.24 16.87 -4.04
C GLN A 111 -17.92 16.92 -5.53
N PHE A 112 -18.57 16.02 -6.27
CA PHE A 112 -18.61 16.03 -7.73
C PHE A 112 -20.00 16.49 -8.17
N LYS A 113 -20.05 17.43 -9.12
CA LYS A 113 -21.27 18.12 -9.50
C LYS A 113 -21.33 18.33 -11.01
N THR A 114 -22.44 17.94 -11.63
CA THR A 114 -22.68 18.14 -13.08
C THR A 114 -23.80 19.13 -13.36
N LEU A 115 -24.68 19.38 -12.38
CA LEU A 115 -25.77 20.35 -12.44
C LEU A 115 -26.02 20.94 -11.06
N ALA A 116 -26.81 22.02 -10.97
CA ALA A 116 -27.26 22.57 -9.67
C ALA A 116 -27.78 21.48 -8.71
N ASN A 117 -28.52 20.53 -9.28
CA ASN A 117 -29.26 19.47 -8.59
C ASN A 117 -28.79 18.05 -8.98
N VAL A 118 -27.62 17.89 -9.59
CA VAL A 118 -27.03 16.56 -9.84
C VAL A 118 -25.63 16.55 -9.27
N TRP A 119 -25.48 15.87 -8.15
CA TRP A 119 -24.23 15.80 -7.41
C TRP A 119 -24.13 14.53 -6.58
N ILE A 120 -22.88 14.16 -6.31
CA ILE A 120 -22.50 13.19 -5.30
C ILE A 120 -21.44 13.83 -4.40
N LYS A 121 -21.45 13.53 -3.11
CA LYS A 121 -20.46 14.05 -2.17
C LYS A 121 -20.25 13.08 -1.01
N GLN A 122 -19.10 13.19 -0.39
CA GLN A 122 -18.78 12.48 0.84
C GLN A 122 -18.14 13.44 1.83
N LYS A 123 -18.46 13.24 3.11
CA LYS A 123 -17.81 13.96 4.19
C LYS A 123 -16.51 13.25 4.53
N ILE A 124 -15.38 13.90 4.26
CA ILE A 124 -14.04 13.36 4.46
C ILE A 124 -13.23 14.28 5.39
N TYR A 125 -12.37 13.70 6.21
CA TYR A 125 -11.35 14.46 6.93
C TYR A 125 -10.11 14.51 6.06
N ILE A 126 -9.58 15.71 5.79
CA ILE A 126 -8.33 15.90 5.06
C ILE A 126 -7.18 15.77 6.06
N PRO A 127 -6.33 14.74 5.94
CA PRO A 127 -5.20 14.56 6.84
C PRO A 127 -4.23 15.76 6.83
N ASN A 128 -3.44 15.91 7.91
CA ASN A 128 -2.49 17.04 8.02
C ASN A 128 -1.32 16.94 7.05
N ASP A 129 -1.15 15.77 6.47
CA ASP A 129 -0.12 15.30 5.58
C ASP A 129 -0.68 15.00 4.17
N ALA A 130 -1.90 15.44 3.86
CA ALA A 130 -2.49 15.29 2.52
C ALA A 130 -1.81 16.21 1.49
N ASP A 131 -1.46 15.68 0.33
CA ASP A 131 -0.90 16.46 -0.77
C ASP A 131 -1.90 16.64 -1.90
N TYR A 132 -2.45 15.53 -2.41
CA TYR A 132 -3.24 15.54 -3.63
C TYR A 132 -4.58 14.82 -3.46
N LEU A 133 -5.60 15.32 -4.15
CA LEU A 133 -6.79 14.56 -4.51
C LEU A 133 -6.54 13.96 -5.89
N ILE A 134 -6.66 12.64 -6.00
CA ILE A 134 -6.67 11.93 -7.28
C ILE A 134 -8.03 11.29 -7.54
N PHE A 135 -8.42 11.24 -8.80
CA PHE A 135 -9.54 10.43 -9.26
C PHE A 135 -9.42 10.18 -10.76
N TYR A 136 -9.98 9.07 -11.20
CA TYR A 136 -10.10 8.80 -12.62
C TYR A 136 -11.45 9.29 -13.13
N HIS A 137 -11.45 9.88 -14.32
CA HIS A 137 -12.65 10.34 -14.96
C HIS A 137 -12.70 9.98 -16.44
N ARG A 138 -13.93 9.85 -16.94
CA ARG A 138 -14.21 9.71 -18.37
C ARG A 138 -15.54 10.34 -18.71
N ARG A 139 -15.68 10.84 -19.92
CA ARG A 139 -16.92 11.39 -20.46
C ARG A 139 -17.43 10.48 -21.57
N SER A 140 -18.75 10.27 -21.63
CA SER A 140 -19.38 9.64 -22.80
C SER A 140 -20.27 10.66 -23.49
N GLY A 141 -19.74 11.28 -24.54
CA GLY A 141 -20.41 12.33 -25.30
C GLY A 141 -20.93 13.47 -24.41
N THR A 142 -22.20 13.84 -24.57
CA THR A 142 -22.85 14.90 -23.80
C THR A 142 -23.67 14.39 -22.62
N ASN A 143 -23.70 13.09 -22.37
CA ASN A 143 -24.75 12.46 -21.57
C ASN A 143 -24.28 12.03 -20.18
N TYR A 144 -23.03 11.60 -20.05
CA TYR A 144 -22.56 11.00 -18.79
C TYR A 144 -21.12 11.36 -18.46
N PHE A 145 -20.89 11.57 -17.17
CA PHE A 145 -19.60 11.69 -16.54
C PHE A 145 -19.38 10.48 -15.65
N TYR A 146 -18.27 9.80 -15.87
CA TYR A 146 -17.87 8.62 -15.12
C TYR A 146 -16.73 8.98 -14.19
N LEU A 147 -16.79 8.42 -12.99
CA LEU A 147 -15.78 8.58 -11.97
C LEU A 147 -15.42 7.21 -11.42
N ASP A 148 -14.15 7.04 -11.13
CA ASP A 148 -13.64 5.87 -10.44
C ASP A 148 -12.41 6.25 -9.61
N TYR A 149 -12.06 5.39 -8.67
CA TYR A 149 -10.84 5.44 -7.89
C TYR A 149 -10.55 6.82 -7.25
N VAL A 150 -11.50 7.32 -6.45
CA VAL A 150 -11.36 8.61 -5.78
C VAL A 150 -10.52 8.49 -4.51
N ARG A 151 -9.41 9.22 -4.41
CA ARG A 151 -8.50 9.10 -3.26
C ARG A 151 -7.85 10.43 -2.88
N VAL A 152 -7.64 10.61 -1.59
CA VAL A 152 -6.71 11.62 -1.07
C VAL A 152 -5.37 10.93 -0.80
N LEU A 153 -4.32 11.41 -1.46
CA LEU A 153 -2.94 10.99 -1.24
C LEU A 153 -2.37 11.76 -0.04
N THR A 154 -1.79 11.01 0.88
CA THR A 154 -1.09 11.50 2.07
C THR A 154 0.38 11.06 2.04
N THR A 155 1.30 11.79 2.66
CA THR A 155 2.68 11.31 2.79
C THR A 155 2.74 9.96 3.53
N ARG A 156 1.82 9.71 4.46
CA ARG A 156 1.68 8.42 5.13
C ARG A 156 1.31 7.24 4.23
N ASP A 157 0.65 7.48 3.09
CA ASP A 157 0.41 6.41 2.10
C ASP A 157 1.71 5.87 1.51
N TYR A 158 2.79 6.67 1.60
CA TYR A 158 4.12 6.35 1.08
C TYR A 158 5.14 6.04 2.19
N GLU A 159 4.92 6.50 3.44
CA GLU A 159 5.81 6.22 4.59
C GLU A 159 5.79 4.73 4.99
N GLU A 160 4.68 4.02 4.75
CA GLU A 160 4.56 2.60 5.07
C GLU A 160 4.62 1.73 3.81
N ILE A 161 5.55 0.77 3.81
CA ILE A 161 5.64 -0.25 2.76
C ILE A 161 4.38 -1.10 2.80
N GLN A 162 3.63 -1.13 1.71
CA GLN A 162 2.37 -1.86 1.65
C GLN A 162 2.63 -3.32 1.30
N ASP A 163 1.93 -4.23 1.98
CA ASP A 163 2.12 -5.68 1.89
C ASP A 163 3.61 -6.11 1.88
N PRO A 164 4.36 -5.79 2.96
CA PRO A 164 5.80 -6.05 3.01
C PRO A 164 6.13 -7.54 2.92
N SER A 165 5.18 -8.43 3.27
CA SER A 165 5.31 -9.89 3.26
C SER A 165 4.72 -10.57 2.01
N PHE A 166 4.14 -9.82 1.08
CA PHE A 166 3.53 -10.37 -0.15
C PHE A 166 2.47 -11.45 0.10
N GLU A 167 1.63 -11.26 1.11
CA GLU A 167 0.54 -12.18 1.44
C GLU A 167 -0.71 -11.94 0.58
N TYR A 168 -0.79 -10.76 -0.05
CA TYR A 168 -1.89 -10.36 -0.93
C TYR A 168 -1.43 -10.38 -2.39
N GLU A 169 -2.39 -10.50 -3.32
CA GLU A 169 -2.03 -10.48 -4.74
C GLU A 169 -1.48 -9.10 -5.15
N ILE A 170 -0.54 -9.12 -6.10
CA ILE A 170 0.06 -7.91 -6.68
C ILE A 170 -1.06 -7.13 -7.36
N GLY A 171 -1.22 -5.86 -6.96
CA GLY A 171 -2.29 -5.01 -7.47
C GLY A 171 -1.89 -4.29 -8.75
N ASN A 172 -2.85 -3.59 -9.38
CA ASN A 172 -2.57 -2.79 -10.58
C ASN A 172 -2.25 -1.32 -10.27
N ASN A 173 -2.21 -0.91 -9.00
CA ASN A 173 -2.05 0.50 -8.63
C ASN A 173 -0.65 0.83 -8.07
N PRO A 174 0.20 1.54 -8.82
CA PRO A 174 1.58 1.84 -8.43
C PRO A 174 1.71 2.85 -7.28
N ASP A 175 0.68 3.65 -7.01
CA ASP A 175 0.76 4.73 -6.03
C ASP A 175 0.53 4.24 -4.60
N VAL A 176 0.25 2.94 -4.43
CA VAL A 176 -0.29 2.43 -3.18
C VAL A 176 0.22 1.05 -2.88
N CYS A 177 0.16 0.13 -3.84
CA CYS A 177 0.59 -1.24 -3.62
C CYS A 177 1.71 -1.61 -4.60
N TRP A 178 2.30 -2.78 -4.38
CA TRP A 178 3.15 -3.39 -5.38
C TRP A 178 2.36 -3.57 -6.67
N SER A 179 2.83 -2.90 -7.71
CA SER A 179 2.29 -2.99 -9.07
C SER A 179 3.30 -3.61 -10.01
N GLU A 180 2.83 -4.41 -10.96
CA GLU A 180 3.70 -5.02 -11.96
C GLU A 180 4.38 -3.96 -12.84
N TYR A 181 5.64 -4.22 -13.17
CA TYR A 181 6.42 -3.42 -14.11
C TYR A 181 7.16 -4.34 -15.08
N GLU A 182 7.07 -4.04 -16.37
CA GLU A 182 7.76 -4.77 -17.43
C GLU A 182 8.42 -3.82 -18.43
N GLU A 183 9.67 -4.09 -18.77
CA GLU A 183 10.40 -3.46 -19.86
C GLU A 183 11.10 -4.53 -20.70
N VAL A 184 10.74 -4.62 -21.99
CA VAL A 184 11.20 -5.70 -22.87
C VAL A 184 11.76 -5.17 -24.19
N ASP A 185 12.98 -5.57 -24.51
CA ASP A 185 13.58 -5.48 -25.84
C ASP A 185 14.08 -6.89 -26.21
N ALA A 186 13.14 -7.80 -26.45
CA ALA A 186 13.43 -9.21 -26.69
C ALA A 186 12.46 -9.88 -27.66
N SER A 187 12.99 -10.77 -28.50
CA SER A 187 12.21 -11.58 -29.45
C SER A 187 11.85 -12.96 -28.90
N SER A 188 12.58 -13.45 -27.89
CA SER A 188 12.26 -14.69 -27.19
C SER A 188 12.67 -14.64 -25.72
N TYR A 189 11.67 -14.54 -24.85
CA TYR A 189 11.84 -14.38 -23.42
C TYR A 189 10.72 -15.08 -22.62
N SER A 190 10.93 -15.24 -21.32
CA SER A 190 9.94 -15.69 -20.34
C SER A 190 10.16 -14.94 -19.04
N THR A 191 9.10 -14.42 -18.46
CA THR A 191 9.11 -13.63 -17.22
C THR A 191 8.13 -14.19 -16.19
N THR A 192 8.35 -13.89 -14.92
CA THR A 192 7.40 -14.17 -13.83
C THR A 192 7.48 -13.06 -12.80
N VAL A 193 6.32 -12.50 -12.46
CA VAL A 193 6.08 -11.68 -11.27
C VAL A 193 4.79 -12.20 -10.66
N THR A 194 4.85 -12.72 -9.44
CA THR A 194 3.66 -13.26 -8.76
C THR A 194 3.93 -13.45 -7.26
N THR A 195 2.89 -13.62 -6.47
CA THR A 195 3.03 -14.18 -5.12
C THR A 195 3.13 -15.71 -5.19
N SER A 196 4.04 -16.29 -4.42
CA SER A 196 4.36 -17.72 -4.49
C SER A 196 4.36 -18.36 -3.11
N THR A 197 3.78 -19.55 -3.02
CA THR A 197 3.84 -20.41 -1.83
C THR A 197 5.01 -21.40 -1.88
N GLU A 198 5.89 -21.30 -2.88
CA GLU A 198 7.00 -22.26 -3.08
C GLU A 198 8.09 -22.06 -2.01
N TYR A 199 8.44 -20.80 -1.74
CA TYR A 199 9.30 -20.39 -0.65
C TYR A 199 8.67 -19.18 0.02
N ALA A 200 8.72 -19.13 1.35
CA ALA A 200 8.35 -17.97 2.15
C ALA A 200 9.30 -17.89 3.33
N LYS A 201 9.73 -16.69 3.72
CA LYS A 201 10.54 -16.43 4.91
C LYS A 201 9.64 -16.14 6.10
N TYR A 202 8.62 -15.32 5.88
CA TYR A 202 7.56 -14.99 6.83
C TYR A 202 6.20 -15.30 6.18
N GLY A 203 5.23 -15.69 7.00
CA GLY A 203 3.89 -16.02 6.50
C GLY A 203 3.85 -17.25 5.60
N SER A 204 3.00 -17.19 4.57
CA SER A 204 2.66 -18.29 3.67
C SER A 204 3.06 -18.05 2.21
N LYS A 205 3.41 -16.82 1.85
CA LYS A 205 3.78 -16.42 0.50
C LYS A 205 5.05 -15.56 0.49
N SER A 206 5.62 -15.38 -0.70
CA SER A 206 6.65 -14.38 -0.99
C SER A 206 6.52 -13.89 -2.43
N LEU A 207 7.18 -12.79 -2.78
CA LEU A 207 7.28 -12.34 -4.16
C LEU A 207 8.23 -13.24 -4.94
N LYS A 208 7.76 -13.88 -6.00
CA LYS A 208 8.59 -14.61 -6.97
C LYS A 208 8.86 -13.75 -8.20
N LEU A 209 10.15 -13.57 -8.51
CA LEU A 209 10.64 -12.88 -9.69
C LEU A 209 11.44 -13.84 -10.56
N SER A 210 11.16 -13.90 -11.86
CA SER A 210 12.01 -14.62 -12.82
C SER A 210 12.11 -13.87 -14.14
N ALA A 211 13.30 -13.90 -14.73
CA ALA A 211 13.56 -13.35 -16.06
C ALA A 211 14.44 -14.33 -16.82
N SER A 212 14.07 -14.65 -18.05
CA SER A 212 14.81 -15.51 -18.96
C SER A 212 14.73 -14.95 -20.37
N ILE A 213 15.86 -14.88 -21.06
CA ILE A 213 15.96 -14.40 -22.44
C ILE A 213 16.84 -15.36 -23.24
N SER A 214 16.43 -15.71 -24.45
CA SER A 214 17.20 -16.54 -25.38
C SER A 214 17.47 -15.86 -26.72
N ASP A 215 16.70 -14.83 -27.05
CA ASP A 215 16.92 -13.98 -28.22
C ASP A 215 16.39 -12.55 -27.93
N GLY A 216 17.11 -11.55 -28.44
CA GLY A 216 16.85 -10.14 -28.10
C GLY A 216 18.03 -9.40 -27.44
N ASN A 217 17.74 -8.27 -26.82
CA ASN A 217 18.68 -7.42 -26.08
C ASN A 217 18.54 -7.62 -24.58
N TYR A 218 17.38 -7.32 -23.98
CA TYR A 218 17.15 -7.50 -22.55
C TYR A 218 15.66 -7.65 -22.20
N VAL A 219 15.41 -8.15 -20.99
CA VAL A 219 14.10 -8.15 -20.34
C VAL A 219 14.27 -7.78 -18.87
N LEU A 220 13.37 -6.93 -18.37
CA LEU A 220 13.25 -6.55 -16.98
C LEU A 220 11.79 -6.74 -16.56
N ILE A 221 11.58 -7.47 -15.46
CA ILE A 221 10.25 -7.65 -14.88
C ILE A 221 10.34 -7.49 -13.37
N GLY A 222 9.37 -6.82 -12.76
CA GLY A 222 9.38 -6.59 -11.33
C GLY A 222 8.07 -6.09 -10.76
N VAL A 223 8.14 -5.72 -9.48
CA VAL A 223 7.10 -4.93 -8.83
C VAL A 223 7.67 -3.57 -8.45
N ARG A 224 6.82 -2.54 -8.52
CA ARG A 224 7.15 -1.19 -8.10
C ARG A 224 6.08 -0.65 -7.16
N GLN A 225 6.52 0.18 -6.21
CA GLN A 225 5.67 0.95 -5.32
C GLN A 225 6.29 2.35 -5.14
N LYS A 226 5.46 3.38 -5.05
CA LYS A 226 5.90 4.67 -4.52
C LYS A 226 6.13 4.58 -3.02
N ILE A 227 7.31 4.99 -2.55
CA ILE A 227 7.70 4.94 -1.13
C ILE A 227 8.39 6.25 -0.75
N GLU A 228 8.01 6.82 0.40
CA GLU A 228 8.65 8.00 0.99
C GLU A 228 9.95 7.57 1.68
N LEU A 229 11.07 8.16 1.26
CA LEU A 229 12.41 7.79 1.73
C LEU A 229 13.07 8.86 2.62
N THR A 230 12.36 9.97 2.92
CA THR A 230 12.88 11.02 3.79
C THR A 230 13.30 10.46 5.14
N ASP A 231 14.51 10.82 5.57
CA ASP A 231 15.12 10.41 6.83
C ASP A 231 15.37 8.89 6.98
N GLU A 232 15.20 8.11 5.91
CA GLU A 232 15.53 6.69 5.90
C GLU A 232 16.99 6.43 5.50
N ASP A 233 17.64 5.51 6.22
CA ASP A 233 19.03 5.12 5.96
C ASP A 233 19.12 3.87 5.08
N TYR A 234 18.27 2.88 5.34
CA TYR A 234 18.32 1.57 4.70
C TYR A 234 16.93 1.00 4.43
N LEU A 235 16.69 0.62 3.17
CA LEU A 235 15.61 -0.28 2.80
C LEU A 235 16.11 -1.73 2.94
N LYS A 236 15.43 -2.53 3.75
CA LYS A 236 15.81 -3.91 4.03
C LYS A 236 14.79 -4.89 3.49
N PHE A 237 15.25 -6.09 3.16
CA PHE A 237 14.41 -7.18 2.66
C PHE A 237 15.12 -8.52 2.81
N TRP A 238 14.35 -9.60 2.85
CA TRP A 238 14.86 -10.96 2.76
C TRP A 238 14.85 -11.43 1.31
N LEU A 239 15.92 -12.11 0.91
CA LEU A 239 16.08 -12.65 -0.43
C LEU A 239 16.52 -14.11 -0.37
N TYR A 240 15.89 -14.92 -1.21
CA TYR A 240 16.32 -16.27 -1.51
C TYR A 240 16.50 -16.46 -3.02
N ILE A 241 17.71 -16.84 -3.43
CA ILE A 241 18.03 -17.16 -4.83
C ILE A 241 18.43 -18.65 -4.88
N PRO A 242 17.58 -19.54 -5.45
CA PRO A 242 17.80 -20.99 -5.38
C PRO A 242 18.99 -21.47 -6.22
N SER A 243 19.39 -20.72 -7.25
CA SER A 243 20.48 -21.09 -8.17
C SER A 243 21.24 -19.87 -8.67
N ASP A 244 22.51 -20.06 -9.03
CA ASP A 244 23.30 -18.97 -9.61
C ASP A 244 22.65 -18.52 -10.93
N ALA A 245 22.58 -17.21 -11.15
CA ALA A 245 22.09 -16.66 -12.40
C ALA A 245 22.97 -17.13 -13.57
N VAL A 246 22.34 -17.35 -14.71
CA VAL A 246 23.01 -17.76 -15.94
C VAL A 246 23.37 -16.51 -16.73
N ASN A 247 24.66 -16.39 -17.09
CA ASN A 247 25.20 -15.30 -17.90
C ASN A 247 24.90 -13.90 -17.31
N GLU A 248 24.42 -12.96 -18.12
CA GLU A 248 24.14 -11.58 -17.69
C GLU A 248 22.70 -11.48 -17.16
N ALA A 249 22.46 -11.98 -15.94
CA ALA A 249 21.18 -11.86 -15.25
C ALA A 249 21.34 -11.64 -13.73
N TYR A 250 20.35 -11.00 -13.10
CA TYR A 250 20.37 -10.70 -11.67
C TYR A 250 18.98 -10.32 -11.12
N ILE A 251 18.81 -10.47 -9.81
CA ILE A 251 17.74 -9.82 -9.04
C ILE A 251 18.27 -8.47 -8.55
N GLY A 252 17.48 -7.42 -8.62
CA GLY A 252 17.90 -6.05 -8.29
C GLY A 252 16.86 -5.22 -7.59
N VAL A 253 17.34 -4.09 -7.04
CA VAL A 253 16.54 -2.99 -6.50
C VAL A 253 16.88 -1.72 -7.28
N ALA A 254 15.86 -1.01 -7.73
CA ALA A 254 16.00 0.28 -8.38
C ALA A 254 15.20 1.35 -7.64
N ILE A 255 15.71 2.57 -7.67
CA ILE A 255 15.02 3.77 -7.19
C ILE A 255 14.99 4.75 -8.37
N ASP A 256 13.81 5.21 -8.75
CA ASP A 256 13.58 6.09 -9.91
C ASP A 256 14.22 5.54 -11.20
N ASN A 257 14.05 4.24 -11.46
CA ASN A 257 14.65 3.48 -12.57
C ASN A 257 16.19 3.41 -12.58
N VAL A 258 16.86 3.82 -11.49
CA VAL A 258 18.29 3.66 -11.32
C VAL A 258 18.55 2.43 -10.45
N THR A 259 19.23 1.42 -10.99
CA THR A 259 19.65 0.25 -10.19
C THR A 259 20.62 0.67 -9.10
N VAL A 260 20.21 0.50 -7.84
CA VAL A 260 21.01 0.82 -6.65
C VAL A 260 21.61 -0.42 -6.00
N TRP A 261 21.07 -1.59 -6.31
CA TRP A 261 21.55 -2.87 -5.80
C TRP A 261 21.22 -4.02 -6.75
N ALA A 262 22.09 -5.02 -6.83
CA ALA A 262 21.91 -6.20 -7.68
C ALA A 262 22.66 -7.43 -7.14
N ARG A 263 22.14 -8.63 -7.43
CA ARG A 263 22.77 -9.91 -7.12
C ARG A 263 22.49 -10.98 -8.16
N SER A 264 23.54 -11.69 -8.55
CA SER A 264 23.49 -12.83 -9.49
C SER A 264 23.83 -14.18 -8.85
N VAL A 265 24.33 -14.19 -7.61
CA VAL A 265 24.84 -15.39 -6.94
C VAL A 265 23.75 -15.97 -6.05
N LYS A 266 23.61 -17.30 -6.06
CA LYS A 266 22.67 -18.01 -5.19
C LYS A 266 22.88 -17.64 -3.72
N THR A 267 21.81 -17.74 -2.95
CA THR A 267 21.90 -17.68 -1.50
C THR A 267 21.89 -19.11 -0.96
N GLN A 268 22.52 -19.33 0.20
CA GLN A 268 22.49 -20.68 0.82
C GLN A 268 21.15 -20.94 1.51
N THR A 269 20.50 -19.87 1.95
CA THR A 269 19.20 -19.82 2.62
C THR A 269 18.63 -18.41 2.42
N TRP A 270 17.54 -18.06 3.10
CA TRP A 270 17.07 -16.68 3.17
C TRP A 270 18.14 -15.79 3.83
N GLU A 271 18.59 -14.76 3.12
CA GLU A 271 19.57 -13.78 3.59
C GLU A 271 18.91 -12.40 3.62
N GLU A 272 19.10 -11.63 4.70
CA GLU A 272 18.64 -10.24 4.76
C GLU A 272 19.66 -9.31 4.09
N PHE A 273 19.16 -8.42 3.23
CA PHE A 273 19.94 -7.38 2.57
C PHE A 273 19.47 -6.01 3.00
N ALA A 274 20.40 -5.04 2.97
CA ALA A 274 20.14 -3.64 3.25
C ALA A 274 20.67 -2.80 2.09
N VAL A 275 19.79 -2.04 1.46
CA VAL A 275 20.09 -1.09 0.39
C VAL A 275 20.18 0.30 1.01
N ASN A 276 21.29 0.99 0.77
CA ASN A 276 21.48 2.35 1.25
C ASN A 276 20.55 3.30 0.48
N VAL A 277 19.60 3.91 1.18
CA VAL A 277 18.66 4.89 0.64
C VAL A 277 18.91 6.30 1.20
N ARG A 278 20.00 6.49 1.94
CA ARG A 278 20.36 7.79 2.50
C ARG A 278 20.54 8.82 1.39
N GLY A 279 19.80 9.92 1.52
CA GLY A 279 19.88 11.07 0.61
C GLY A 279 18.84 11.06 -0.51
N TYR A 280 18.04 9.99 -0.61
CA TYR A 280 16.73 10.08 -1.26
C TYR A 280 15.78 10.83 -0.31
N THR A 281 15.06 11.83 -0.83
CA THR A 281 14.17 12.68 -0.03
C THR A 281 12.89 12.92 -0.80
N GLY A 282 11.75 12.65 -0.16
CA GLY A 282 10.45 12.63 -0.79
C GLY A 282 10.04 11.23 -1.24
N VAL A 283 8.92 11.19 -1.96
CA VAL A 283 8.37 9.97 -2.55
C VAL A 283 9.15 9.58 -3.80
N HIS A 284 9.62 8.33 -3.83
CA HIS A 284 10.39 7.74 -4.92
C HIS A 284 9.76 6.45 -5.43
N ASP A 285 10.02 6.12 -6.70
CA ASP A 285 9.61 4.83 -7.27
C ASP A 285 10.64 3.75 -6.87
N VAL A 286 10.27 2.88 -5.93
CA VAL A 286 11.10 1.76 -5.48
C VAL A 286 10.65 0.49 -6.20
N MET A 287 11.59 -0.19 -6.85
CA MET A 287 11.31 -1.38 -7.64
C MET A 287 12.20 -2.55 -7.23
N PHE A 288 11.59 -3.71 -7.05
CA PHE A 288 12.25 -5.01 -6.99
C PHE A 288 12.06 -5.74 -8.31
N PHE A 289 13.14 -6.19 -8.94
CA PHE A 289 13.07 -6.72 -10.30
C PHE A 289 14.02 -7.89 -10.57
N ALA A 290 13.68 -8.71 -11.56
CA ALA A 290 14.56 -9.64 -12.23
C ALA A 290 14.95 -9.06 -13.61
N TYR A 291 16.25 -9.10 -13.92
CA TYR A 291 16.79 -8.63 -15.19
C TYR A 291 17.58 -9.74 -15.87
N ALA A 292 17.43 -9.85 -17.19
CA ALA A 292 18.26 -10.72 -18.02
C ALA A 292 18.60 -10.02 -19.35
N LYS A 293 19.90 -9.98 -19.67
CA LYS A 293 20.45 -9.43 -20.93
C LYS A 293 21.00 -10.55 -21.79
N ASN A 294 20.76 -10.50 -23.09
CA ASN A 294 21.15 -11.59 -23.97
C ASN A 294 22.67 -11.65 -24.16
N ALA A 295 23.30 -12.58 -23.44
CA ALA A 295 24.70 -12.94 -23.55
C ALA A 295 24.86 -14.45 -23.81
N SER A 296 24.08 -15.01 -24.75
CA SER A 296 23.98 -16.46 -25.06
C SER A 296 23.02 -17.24 -24.16
N SER A 297 21.79 -16.72 -24.02
CA SER A 297 20.76 -17.17 -23.08
C SER A 297 21.07 -16.82 -21.62
N SER A 298 20.31 -15.90 -21.04
CA SER A 298 20.51 -15.47 -19.64
C SER A 298 19.23 -15.72 -18.85
N SER A 299 19.36 -16.12 -17.59
CA SER A 299 18.21 -16.38 -16.74
C SER A 299 18.50 -16.22 -15.26
N VAL A 300 17.51 -15.76 -14.50
CA VAL A 300 17.55 -15.65 -13.05
C VAL A 300 16.16 -15.90 -12.46
N GLU A 301 16.12 -16.46 -11.25
CA GLU A 301 14.92 -16.60 -10.43
C GLU A 301 15.28 -16.23 -8.99
N GLY A 302 14.39 -15.54 -8.29
CA GLY A 302 14.56 -15.18 -6.90
C GLY A 302 13.23 -14.91 -6.19
N TYR A 303 13.29 -14.96 -4.88
CA TYR A 303 12.17 -14.79 -3.98
C TYR A 303 12.48 -13.68 -2.99
N ILE A 304 11.57 -12.71 -2.84
CA ILE A 304 11.73 -11.57 -1.95
C ILE A 304 10.61 -11.60 -0.94
N ASP A 305 10.95 -11.33 0.31
CA ASP A 305 10.01 -11.34 1.41
C ASP A 305 10.39 -10.29 2.45
N PHE A 306 9.38 -9.83 3.19
CA PHE A 306 9.47 -8.94 4.32
C PHE A 306 10.35 -7.71 4.07
N VAL A 307 9.82 -6.78 3.27
CA VAL A 307 10.45 -5.49 2.99
C VAL A 307 10.17 -4.51 4.12
N HIS A 308 11.19 -3.85 4.68
CA HIS A 308 11.02 -2.98 5.84
C HIS A 308 12.08 -1.88 5.97
N PHE A 309 11.80 -0.91 6.83
CA PHE A 309 12.76 0.08 7.33
C PHE A 309 13.17 -0.23 8.78
N GLY A 310 14.39 0.17 9.17
CA GLY A 310 14.85 0.06 10.57
C GLY A 310 15.28 -1.34 11.04
N GLU A 311 15.35 -1.56 12.37
CA GLU A 311 15.56 -2.88 12.96
C GLU A 311 14.22 -3.52 13.34
N VAL A 312 13.98 -4.75 12.89
CA VAL A 312 12.77 -5.52 13.25
C VAL A 312 12.90 -5.97 14.70
N ASN A 313 12.31 -5.21 15.63
CA ASN A 313 12.06 -5.72 16.97
C ASN A 313 10.69 -6.43 16.94
N PRO A 314 10.61 -7.75 17.17
CA PRO A 314 9.33 -8.42 17.29
C PRO A 314 8.53 -7.75 18.42
N VAL A 315 7.31 -7.30 18.11
CA VAL A 315 6.41 -6.75 19.12
C VAL A 315 5.87 -7.94 19.93
N THR A 316 6.27 -8.02 21.19
CA THR A 316 5.67 -8.95 22.16
C THR A 316 4.52 -8.22 22.87
N ILE A 317 3.29 -8.66 22.63
CA ILE A 317 2.13 -8.26 23.41
C ILE A 317 1.94 -9.29 24.52
N GLU A 318 2.05 -8.83 25.77
CA GLU A 318 1.77 -9.63 26.96
C GLU A 318 0.43 -9.20 27.56
N GLY A 319 -0.46 -10.16 27.81
CA GLY A 319 -1.76 -9.93 28.43
C GLY A 319 -2.12 -11.01 29.44
N TYR A 320 -2.93 -10.64 30.44
CA TYR A 320 -3.50 -11.58 31.41
C TYR A 320 -4.90 -12.02 30.97
N VAL A 321 -5.22 -13.30 31.15
CA VAL A 321 -6.60 -13.79 31.04
C VAL A 321 -7.32 -13.49 32.35
N TYR A 322 -8.47 -12.83 32.30
CA TYR A 322 -9.27 -12.53 33.49
C TYR A 322 -10.46 -13.48 33.61
N ASP A 323 -10.71 -13.96 34.83
CA ASP A 323 -11.90 -14.73 35.15
C ASP A 323 -13.14 -13.82 35.10
N ALA A 324 -14.13 -14.19 34.28
CA ALA A 324 -15.29 -13.34 34.01
C ALA A 324 -16.24 -13.17 35.22
N LEU A 325 -16.14 -14.01 36.25
CA LEU A 325 -16.97 -13.96 37.46
C LEU A 325 -16.34 -13.11 38.57
N THR A 326 -15.01 -13.15 38.68
CA THR A 326 -14.25 -12.52 39.76
C THR A 326 -13.52 -11.25 39.32
N GLY A 327 -13.29 -11.09 38.01
CA GLY A 327 -12.52 -9.98 37.43
C GLY A 327 -11.03 -10.01 37.79
N LEU A 328 -10.53 -11.13 38.33
CA LEU A 328 -9.14 -11.31 38.70
C LEU A 328 -8.38 -12.06 37.60
N PRO A 329 -7.07 -11.79 37.40
CA PRO A 329 -6.26 -12.54 36.45
C PRO A 329 -6.15 -14.01 36.89
N VAL A 330 -6.32 -14.93 35.93
CA VAL A 330 -6.21 -16.37 36.13
C VAL A 330 -4.74 -16.75 36.24
N GLU A 331 -4.36 -17.30 37.39
CA GLU A 331 -2.98 -17.69 37.68
C GLU A 331 -2.51 -18.80 36.72
N GLY A 332 -1.38 -18.58 36.03
CA GLY A 332 -0.82 -19.51 35.03
C GLY A 332 -1.32 -19.30 33.59
N CYS A 333 -2.29 -18.42 33.35
CA CYS A 333 -2.81 -18.14 32.01
C CYS A 333 -2.36 -16.76 31.51
N ASN A 334 -1.22 -16.74 30.82
CA ASN A 334 -0.73 -15.55 30.11
C ASN A 334 -0.97 -15.72 28.61
N ILE A 335 -1.36 -14.65 27.93
CA ILE A 335 -1.34 -14.57 26.48
C ILE A 335 -0.04 -13.87 26.11
N THR A 336 0.84 -14.59 25.42
CA THR A 336 1.97 -13.99 24.72
C THR A 336 1.63 -14.05 23.24
N ALA A 337 1.43 -12.90 22.61
CA ALA A 337 1.36 -12.81 21.17
C ALA A 337 2.65 -12.15 20.69
N THR A 338 3.47 -12.90 19.97
CA THR A 338 4.64 -12.34 19.30
C THR A 338 4.23 -12.05 17.87
N GLN A 339 4.25 -10.80 17.46
CA GLN A 339 3.97 -10.44 16.08
C GLN A 339 5.21 -10.78 15.23
N SER A 340 5.09 -11.84 14.42
CA SER A 340 6.05 -12.18 13.38
C SER A 340 5.35 -12.12 12.03
N GLY A 341 5.44 -10.97 11.34
CA GLY A 341 5.01 -10.85 9.94
C GLY A 341 3.55 -11.29 9.68
N GLY A 342 2.58 -10.67 10.32
CA GLY A 342 1.16 -10.83 9.97
C GLY A 342 0.42 -12.06 10.51
N SER A 343 1.09 -12.98 11.21
CA SER A 343 0.41 -14.07 11.94
C SER A 343 0.51 -13.90 13.46
N TYR A 344 -0.56 -14.29 14.17
CA TYR A 344 -0.61 -14.33 15.62
C TYR A 344 -0.44 -15.78 16.09
N GLU A 345 0.71 -16.14 16.64
CA GLU A 345 0.83 -17.36 17.44
C GLU A 345 0.42 -17.06 18.89
N ALA A 346 -0.76 -17.53 19.29
CA ALA A 346 -1.18 -17.55 20.68
C ALA A 346 -0.76 -18.89 21.30
N THR A 347 0.26 -18.91 22.14
CA THR A 347 0.58 -20.08 22.96
C THR A 347 -0.14 -19.96 24.30
N SER A 348 -1.09 -20.86 24.58
CA SER A 348 -1.61 -21.06 25.92
C SER A 348 -0.77 -22.13 26.63
N GLY A 349 -0.04 -21.74 27.66
CA GLY A 349 0.47 -22.69 28.65
C GLY A 349 -0.70 -23.13 29.53
N SER A 350 -1.14 -24.38 29.43
CA SER A 350 -2.08 -24.98 30.39
C SER A 350 -1.33 -25.89 31.35
N ASP A 351 -0.97 -25.36 32.51
CA ASP A 351 -0.47 -26.15 33.62
C ASP A 351 -1.67 -26.55 34.50
N GLY A 352 -2.52 -27.46 34.00
CA GLY A 352 -3.42 -28.19 34.89
C GLY A 352 -4.87 -28.30 34.44
N TYR A 353 -5.37 -29.54 34.58
CA TYR A 353 -6.78 -29.87 34.59
C TYR A 353 -7.52 -29.11 35.70
N TYR A 354 -8.66 -28.51 35.36
CA TYR A 354 -9.69 -28.14 36.32
C TYR A 354 -11.03 -28.70 35.84
N ASN A 355 -11.72 -29.40 36.75
CA ASN A 355 -12.95 -30.18 36.53
C ASN A 355 -14.13 -29.36 36.00
#